data_AF-A0A0W0UAF5-F1
#
_entry.id   AF-A0A0W0UAF5-F1
#
_cell.length_a   1.000
_cell.length_b   1.000
_cell.length_c   1.000
_cell.angle_alpha   90.00
_cell.angle_beta   90.00
_cell.angle_gamma   90.00
#
_symmetry.space_group_name_H-M   'P 1'
#
loop_
_entity.id
_entity.type
_entity.pdbx_description
1 polymer ?
#
loop_
_entity_poly.entity_id
_entity_poly.type
_entity_poly.pdbx_seq_one_letter_code
_entity_poly.pdbx_strand_id
1 'polypeptide(L)'
;MKLKSLLFVSCLGLLTSVYADNNRHVHPQANADAAEAKSVMKRAMMPGYCEIEVVNDGYDDIRVYGVFDDGTLLEPFNIYRYERPHYISLLYRDGDGVMRCHAGMRLDINTSSGWRLVARRAYVGETVYPFRFGRKAEVKAPQ
;
A
#
# COMPACT_ATOMS: atom_id res chain seq x y z
N MET A 1 -24.20 20.93 40.37
CA MET A 1 -22.92 20.81 39.66
C MET A 1 -22.70 19.36 39.19
N LYS A 2 -23.13 18.97 37.98
CA LYS A 2 -22.86 17.60 37.43
C LYS A 2 -22.69 17.58 35.90
N LEU A 3 -22.36 18.71 35.27
CA LEU A 3 -22.26 18.85 33.80
C LEU A 3 -20.82 18.93 33.28
N LYS A 4 -19.83 18.46 34.06
CA LYS A 4 -18.41 18.55 33.67
C LYS A 4 -17.82 17.24 33.12
N SER A 5 -18.44 16.09 33.38
CA SER A 5 -17.92 14.78 32.93
C SER A 5 -18.28 14.39 31.50
N LEU A 6 -19.26 15.02 30.85
CA LEU A 6 -19.68 14.64 29.49
C LEU A 6 -18.72 15.13 28.39
N LEU A 7 -17.95 16.19 28.64
CA LEU A 7 -17.03 16.75 27.64
C LEU A 7 -15.81 15.86 27.40
N PHE A 8 -15.37 15.09 28.39
CA PHE A 8 -14.18 14.24 28.27
C PHE A 8 -14.38 12.99 27.41
N VAL A 9 -15.61 12.49 27.29
CA VAL A 9 -15.89 11.27 26.49
C VAL A 9 -16.01 11.59 24.99
N SER A 10 -16.36 12.81 24.62
CA SER A 10 -16.48 13.20 23.20
C SER A 10 -15.13 13.34 22.48
N CYS A 11 -14.06 13.68 23.20
CA CYS A 11 -12.75 13.91 22.60
C CYS A 11 -11.93 12.63 22.35
N LEU A 12 -12.21 11.52 23.05
CA LEU A 12 -11.51 10.25 22.81
C LEU A 12 -12.05 9.46 21.60
N GLY A 13 -13.29 9.73 21.17
CA GLY A 13 -13.88 9.07 20.00
C GLY A 13 -13.30 9.52 18.66
N LEU A 14 -12.71 10.72 18.60
CA LEU A 14 -12.23 11.34 17.36
C LEU A 14 -10.81 10.93 16.94
N LEU A 15 -10.09 10.16 17.78
CA LEU A 15 -8.69 9.80 17.52
C LEU A 15 -8.49 8.44 16.82
N THR A 16 -9.56 7.71 16.49
CA THR A 16 -9.44 6.31 16.04
C THR A 16 -9.34 6.11 14.52
N SER A 17 -9.41 7.16 13.69
CA SER A 17 -9.57 7.01 12.23
C SER A 17 -8.40 7.51 11.36
N VAL A 18 -7.22 7.82 11.91
CA VAL A 18 -6.10 8.42 11.14
C VAL A 18 -5.03 7.42 10.66
N TYR A 19 -4.99 6.20 11.17
CA TYR A 19 -3.85 5.28 10.95
C TYR A 19 -3.87 4.46 9.64
N ALA A 20 -4.69 4.81 8.65
CA ALA A 20 -4.79 4.05 7.39
C ALA A 20 -4.07 4.69 6.20
N ASP A 21 -3.82 6.01 6.23
CA ASP A 21 -3.36 6.73 5.03
C ASP A 21 -1.84 6.67 4.82
N ASN A 22 -1.04 6.57 5.90
CA ASN A 22 0.43 6.62 5.80
C ASN A 22 1.07 5.36 5.20
N ASN A 23 0.37 4.22 5.22
CA ASN A 23 0.88 2.95 4.70
C ASN A 23 0.41 2.68 3.26
N ARG A 24 -0.21 3.68 2.63
CA ARG A 24 -0.75 3.58 1.27
C ARG A 24 0.17 4.28 0.28
N HIS A 25 0.51 3.57 -0.79
CA HIS A 25 1.39 4.01 -1.86
C HIS A 25 0.57 4.15 -3.15
N VAL A 26 0.63 5.31 -3.77
CA VAL A 26 -0.32 5.69 -4.82
C VAL A 26 0.32 5.82 -6.18
N HIS A 27 -0.45 5.53 -7.22
CA HIS A 27 -0.03 5.80 -8.59
C HIS A 27 0.31 7.28 -8.77
N PRO A 28 1.44 7.66 -9.40
CA PRO A 28 1.80 9.06 -9.61
C PRO A 28 0.70 9.89 -10.29
N GLN A 29 0.00 9.30 -11.26
CA GLN A 29 -1.11 9.97 -11.98
C GLN A 29 -2.41 10.07 -11.16
N ALA A 30 -2.54 9.38 -10.02
CA ALA A 30 -3.70 9.54 -9.14
C ALA A 30 -3.63 10.83 -8.30
N ASN A 31 -2.44 11.43 -8.18
CA ASN A 31 -2.21 12.61 -7.33
C ASN A 31 -2.44 13.95 -8.05
N ALA A 32 -2.86 13.96 -9.32
CA ALA A 32 -3.06 15.19 -10.09
C ALA A 32 -4.11 16.13 -9.46
N ASP A 33 -5.07 15.60 -8.69
CA ASP A 33 -6.02 16.38 -7.88
C ASP A 33 -6.24 15.72 -6.51
N ALA A 34 -5.38 16.06 -5.55
CA ALA A 34 -5.33 15.46 -4.21
C ALA A 34 -6.66 15.53 -3.42
N ALA A 35 -7.61 16.39 -3.81
CA ALA A 35 -8.92 16.50 -3.17
C ALA A 35 -9.93 15.44 -3.67
N GLU A 36 -9.94 15.13 -4.97
CA GLU A 36 -10.84 14.12 -5.53
C GLU A 36 -10.37 12.70 -5.20
N ALA A 37 -9.06 12.46 -5.29
CA ALA A 37 -8.44 11.19 -4.91
C ALA A 37 -8.85 10.80 -3.47
N LYS A 38 -8.72 11.73 -2.51
CA LYS A 38 -9.11 11.52 -1.10
C LYS A 38 -10.59 11.17 -0.90
N SER A 39 -11.49 11.72 -1.73
CA SER A 39 -12.95 11.49 -1.60
C SER A 39 -13.38 10.11 -2.13
N VAL A 40 -12.73 9.61 -3.18
CA VAL A 40 -12.93 8.26 -3.71
C VAL A 40 -12.26 7.23 -2.78
N MET A 41 -11.11 7.58 -2.20
CA MET A 41 -10.34 6.74 -1.27
C MET A 41 -11.04 6.50 0.08
N LYS A 42 -11.84 7.45 0.58
CA LYS A 42 -12.54 7.32 1.88
C LYS A 42 -13.62 6.22 1.93
N ARG A 43 -14.05 5.68 0.78
CA ARG A 43 -15.05 4.59 0.72
C ARG A 43 -14.44 3.17 0.76
N ALA A 44 -13.12 3.04 0.83
CA ALA A 44 -12.42 1.75 0.88
C ALA A 44 -12.01 1.39 2.32
N MET A 45 -12.70 0.43 2.95
CA MET A 45 -12.23 -0.25 4.16
C MET A 45 -11.64 -1.62 3.77
N MET A 46 -10.37 -1.86 4.14
CA MET A 46 -9.57 -3.10 4.04
C MET A 46 -9.57 -3.88 2.72
N PRO A 47 -8.37 -4.28 2.25
CA PRO A 47 -7.82 -3.76 1.00
C PRO A 47 -8.92 -3.27 0.04
N GLY A 48 -8.86 -1.98 -0.32
CA GLY A 48 -9.85 -1.40 -1.21
C GLY A 48 -10.00 -2.17 -2.53
N TYR A 49 -11.13 -1.96 -3.21
CA TYR A 49 -11.46 -2.50 -4.55
C TYR A 49 -10.34 -2.33 -5.62
N CYS A 50 -9.31 -1.53 -5.33
CA CYS A 50 -8.23 -1.21 -6.24
C CYS A 50 -6.84 -1.21 -5.56
N GLU A 51 -6.60 -2.15 -4.65
CA GLU A 51 -5.35 -2.20 -3.88
C GLU A 51 -4.72 -3.59 -3.89
N ILE A 52 -3.39 -3.63 -3.77
CA ILE A 52 -2.61 -4.82 -3.40
C ILE A 52 -2.12 -4.60 -1.97
N GLU A 53 -2.34 -5.56 -1.08
CA GLU A 53 -1.80 -5.53 0.27
C GLU A 53 -0.45 -6.25 0.30
N VAL A 54 0.55 -5.66 0.97
CA VAL A 54 1.85 -6.28 1.21
C VAL A 54 2.07 -6.37 2.72
N VAL A 55 2.27 -7.59 3.20
CA VAL A 55 2.47 -7.90 4.61
C VAL A 55 3.89 -8.40 4.80
N ASN A 56 4.73 -7.65 5.52
CA ASN A 56 6.04 -8.14 5.94
C ASN A 56 5.89 -9.05 7.17
N ASP A 57 5.68 -10.34 6.94
CA ASP A 57 5.60 -11.37 7.99
C ASP A 57 6.96 -12.02 8.31
N GLY A 58 8.05 -11.50 7.76
CA GLY A 58 9.41 -12.00 7.94
C GLY A 58 10.19 -11.36 9.08
N TYR A 59 11.50 -11.63 9.08
CA TYR A 59 12.44 -11.17 10.10
C TYR A 59 13.41 -10.09 9.61
N ASP A 60 13.30 -9.68 8.35
CA ASP A 60 14.14 -8.67 7.70
C ASP A 60 13.24 -7.56 7.13
N ASP A 61 13.80 -6.38 6.96
CA ASP A 61 13.12 -5.28 6.29
C ASP A 61 13.05 -5.57 4.78
N ILE A 62 12.00 -5.09 4.12
CA ILE A 62 11.81 -5.28 2.69
C ILE A 62 11.70 -3.96 1.96
N ARG A 63 12.22 -3.92 0.73
CA ARG A 63 12.05 -2.85 -0.24
C ARG A 63 11.12 -3.32 -1.34
N VAL A 64 10.05 -2.56 -1.56
CA VAL A 64 8.99 -2.83 -2.53
C VAL A 64 9.11 -1.84 -3.68
N TYR A 65 9.02 -2.34 -4.91
CA TYR A 65 9.03 -1.56 -6.13
C TYR A 65 8.34 -2.34 -7.25
N GLY A 66 8.13 -1.71 -8.41
CA GLY A 66 7.44 -2.37 -9.50
C GLY A 66 7.00 -1.43 -10.61
N VAL A 67 6.23 -1.98 -11.53
CA VAL A 67 5.75 -1.30 -12.73
C VAL A 67 4.25 -1.59 -12.88
N PHE A 68 3.45 -0.53 -12.96
CA PHE A 68 2.02 -0.60 -13.23
C PHE A 68 1.76 -1.06 -14.68
N ASP A 69 0.51 -1.45 -14.98
CA ASP A 69 0.13 -2.00 -16.28
C ASP A 69 0.26 -0.99 -17.44
N ASP A 70 0.27 0.30 -17.14
CA ASP A 70 0.54 1.39 -18.10
C ASP A 70 2.04 1.72 -18.26
N GLY A 71 2.92 0.98 -17.60
CA GLY A 71 4.37 1.20 -17.62
C GLY A 71 4.88 2.24 -16.62
N THR A 72 4.00 2.87 -15.84
CA THR A 72 4.41 3.81 -14.78
C THR A 72 5.16 3.07 -13.68
N LEU A 73 6.20 3.70 -13.15
CA LEU A 73 6.95 3.14 -12.02
C LEU A 73 6.25 3.45 -10.70
N LEU A 74 6.23 2.46 -9.82
CA LEU A 74 5.90 2.65 -8.40
C LEU A 74 7.07 3.35 -7.72
N GLU A 75 6.80 4.44 -6.99
CA GLU A 75 7.79 5.05 -6.11
C GLU A 75 8.23 4.00 -5.06
N PRO A 76 9.51 3.61 -5.02
CA PRO A 76 9.95 2.55 -4.13
C PRO A 76 9.78 2.93 -2.67
N PHE A 77 9.33 1.97 -1.85
CA PHE A 77 9.18 2.17 -0.41
C PHE A 77 9.69 0.98 0.37
N ASN A 78 9.95 1.19 1.66
CA ASN A 78 10.35 0.13 2.58
C ASN A 78 9.15 -0.26 3.45
N ILE A 79 9.10 -1.53 3.84
CA ILE A 79 8.24 -2.02 4.93
C ILE A 79 9.17 -2.63 5.98
N TYR A 80 9.29 -1.97 7.11
CA TYR A 80 10.12 -2.44 8.21
C TYR A 80 9.48 -3.64 8.90
N ARG A 81 10.32 -4.45 9.55
CA ARG A 81 9.86 -5.60 10.33
C ARG A 81 8.84 -5.15 11.38
N TYR A 82 7.75 -5.91 11.50
CA TYR A 82 6.62 -5.65 12.41
C TYR A 82 5.79 -4.41 12.11
N GLU A 83 6.04 -3.72 10.98
CA GLU A 83 5.10 -2.70 10.52
C GLU A 83 3.77 -3.31 10.12
N ARG A 84 2.73 -2.47 10.19
CA ARG A 84 1.41 -2.83 9.69
C ARG A 84 1.48 -3.05 8.17
N PRO A 85 0.54 -3.81 7.59
CA PRO A 85 0.47 -3.98 6.14
C PRO A 85 0.51 -2.65 5.39
N HIS A 86 1.15 -2.65 4.22
CA HIS A 86 1.14 -1.54 3.28
C HIS A 86 0.25 -1.87 2.09
N TYR A 87 -0.32 -0.83 1.48
CA TYR A 87 -1.27 -0.97 0.39
C TYR A 87 -0.75 -0.23 -0.83
N ILE A 88 -0.65 -0.90 -1.97
CA ILE A 88 -0.34 -0.27 -3.25
C ILE A 88 -1.66 -0.01 -3.96
N SER A 89 -2.00 1.26 -4.15
CA SER A 89 -3.18 1.70 -4.88
C SER A 89 -2.94 1.58 -6.38
N LEU A 90 -3.74 0.73 -7.02
CA LEU A 90 -3.78 0.53 -8.47
C LEU A 90 -4.66 1.57 -9.19
N LEU A 91 -5.25 2.48 -8.43
CA LEU A 91 -6.09 3.56 -8.95
C LEU A 91 -5.23 4.56 -9.70
N TYR A 92 -5.63 4.93 -10.91
CA TYR A 92 -4.97 5.96 -11.72
C TYR A 92 -6.01 6.85 -12.42
N ARG A 93 -5.60 8.04 -12.83
CA ARG A 93 -6.41 8.93 -13.66
C ARG A 93 -6.03 8.67 -15.13
N ASP A 94 -7.01 8.33 -15.95
CA ASP A 94 -6.79 8.15 -17.38
C ASP A 94 -6.70 9.49 -18.12
N GLY A 95 -6.46 9.44 -19.44
CA GLY A 95 -6.36 10.63 -20.29
C GLY A 95 -7.67 11.42 -20.41
N ASP A 96 -8.82 10.82 -20.08
CA ASP A 96 -10.13 11.47 -20.10
C ASP A 96 -10.47 12.10 -18.73
N GLY A 97 -9.54 12.03 -17.76
CA GLY A 97 -9.71 12.55 -16.41
C GLY A 97 -10.53 11.64 -15.48
N VAL A 98 -10.88 10.43 -15.92
CA VAL A 98 -11.66 9.47 -15.14
C VAL A 98 -10.75 8.59 -14.31
N MET A 99 -11.15 8.31 -13.06
CA MET A 99 -10.42 7.37 -12.21
C MET A 99 -10.71 5.94 -12.64
N ARG A 100 -9.66 5.20 -13.00
CA ARG A 100 -9.71 3.78 -13.37
C ARG A 100 -8.82 2.95 -12.46
N CYS A 101 -9.06 1.65 -12.46
CA CYS A 101 -8.31 0.69 -11.67
C CYS A 101 -7.49 -0.22 -12.58
N HIS A 102 -6.18 -0.30 -12.35
CA HIS A 102 -5.36 -1.34 -12.98
C HIS A 102 -5.78 -2.72 -12.45
N ALA A 103 -5.75 -3.73 -13.31
CA ALA A 103 -6.04 -5.12 -12.90
C ALA A 103 -4.91 -5.71 -12.03
N GLY A 104 -3.71 -5.14 -12.13
CA GLY A 104 -2.56 -5.53 -11.34
C GLY A 104 -1.33 -4.68 -11.64
N MET A 105 -0.17 -5.22 -11.29
CA MET A 105 1.13 -4.65 -11.62
C MET A 105 2.21 -5.74 -11.61
N ARG A 106 3.36 -5.46 -12.23
CA ARG A 106 4.57 -6.24 -11.93
C ARG A 106 5.14 -5.77 -10.60
N LEU A 107 5.18 -6.66 -9.62
CA LEU A 107 5.63 -6.41 -8.26
C LEU A 107 6.95 -7.13 -8.01
N ASP A 108 7.93 -6.36 -7.53
CA ASP A 108 9.25 -6.82 -7.15
C ASP A 108 9.50 -6.43 -5.69
N ILE A 109 9.94 -7.41 -4.88
CA ILE A 109 10.22 -7.21 -3.45
C ILE A 109 11.55 -7.86 -3.14
N ASN A 110 12.44 -7.08 -2.52
CA ASN A 110 13.73 -7.55 -2.03
C ASN A 110 13.81 -7.35 -0.52
N THR A 111 14.69 -8.10 0.15
CA THR A 111 15.20 -7.68 1.46
C THR A 111 16.01 -6.40 1.32
N SER A 112 16.16 -5.63 2.41
CA SER A 112 17.06 -4.48 2.45
C SER A 112 18.52 -4.84 2.16
N SER A 113 18.90 -6.10 2.40
CA SER A 113 20.20 -6.68 2.06
C SER A 113 20.36 -7.08 0.58
N GLY A 114 19.32 -6.91 -0.24
CA GLY A 114 19.34 -7.10 -1.70
C GLY A 114 18.96 -8.49 -2.20
N TRP A 115 18.40 -9.36 -1.36
CA TRP A 115 17.92 -10.68 -1.78
C TRP A 115 16.51 -10.59 -2.35
N ARG A 116 16.25 -11.22 -3.49
CA ARG A 116 14.89 -11.19 -4.06
C ARG A 116 13.95 -12.11 -3.31
N LEU A 117 12.73 -11.65 -3.08
CA LEU A 117 11.65 -12.41 -2.43
C LEU A 117 10.48 -12.61 -3.40
N VAL A 118 10.10 -11.55 -4.12
CA VAL A 118 8.99 -11.55 -5.08
C VAL A 118 9.47 -10.93 -6.40
N ALA A 119 9.06 -11.53 -7.51
CA ALA A 119 9.21 -11.00 -8.87
C ALA A 119 8.13 -11.60 -9.76
N ARG A 120 6.93 -11.04 -9.72
CA ARG A 120 5.78 -11.56 -10.48
C ARG A 120 4.72 -10.49 -10.68
N ARG A 121 3.72 -10.83 -11.48
CA ARG A 121 2.48 -10.07 -11.50
C ARG A 121 1.71 -10.28 -10.20
N ALA A 122 1.28 -9.19 -9.58
CA ALA A 122 0.34 -9.17 -8.46
C ALA A 122 -0.97 -8.52 -8.93
N TYR A 123 -2.10 -9.01 -8.43
CA TYR A 123 -3.43 -8.62 -8.91
C TYR A 123 -4.18 -7.80 -7.86
N VAL A 124 -5.15 -7.01 -8.32
CA VAL A 124 -6.05 -6.27 -7.44
C VAL A 124 -6.73 -7.20 -6.41
N GLY A 125 -6.80 -6.74 -5.16
CA GLY A 125 -7.36 -7.49 -4.04
C GLY A 125 -6.45 -8.59 -3.47
N GLU A 126 -5.24 -8.76 -4.01
CA GLU A 126 -4.28 -9.75 -3.54
C GLU A 126 -3.54 -9.26 -2.27
N THR A 127 -3.38 -10.16 -1.30
CA THR A 127 -2.44 -9.99 -0.19
C THR A 127 -1.15 -10.78 -0.46
N VAL A 128 -0.02 -10.08 -0.47
CA VAL A 128 1.31 -10.62 -0.73
C VAL A 128 2.07 -10.77 0.58
N TYR A 129 2.48 -12.01 0.87
CA TYR A 129 3.37 -12.36 1.99
C TYR A 129 4.75 -12.75 1.44
N PRO A 130 5.74 -11.86 1.41
CA PRO A 130 7.01 -12.10 0.70
C PRO A 130 7.84 -13.26 1.26
N PHE A 131 7.68 -13.61 2.54
CA PHE A 131 8.43 -14.70 3.18
C PHE A 131 7.67 -16.03 3.25
N ARG A 132 6.35 -16.00 3.08
CA ARG A 132 5.51 -17.21 3.00
C ARG A 132 5.95 -17.99 1.75
N PHE A 133 6.17 -19.30 1.89
CA PHE A 133 6.82 -20.21 0.93
C PHE A 133 8.35 -20.37 1.04
N GLY A 134 9.02 -19.82 2.05
CA GLY A 134 10.38 -20.23 2.44
C GLY A 134 11.48 -19.97 1.41
N ARG A 135 11.21 -19.16 0.37
CA ARG A 135 12.18 -18.82 -0.67
C ARG A 135 12.81 -17.47 -0.37
N LYS A 136 13.96 -17.47 0.31
CA LYS A 136 14.99 -16.50 -0.09
C LYS A 136 15.33 -16.86 -1.53
N ALA A 137 15.16 -15.97 -2.51
CA ALA A 137 15.72 -16.26 -3.82
C ALA A 137 17.22 -16.45 -3.64
N GLU A 138 17.77 -17.50 -4.23
CA GLU A 138 19.21 -17.81 -4.22
C GLU A 138 20.05 -16.73 -4.94
N VAL A 139 19.38 -15.71 -5.51
CA VAL A 139 19.95 -14.69 -6.37
C VAL A 139 19.80 -13.32 -5.70
N LYS A 140 20.94 -12.70 -5.39
CA LYS A 140 21.01 -11.28 -5.04
C LYS A 140 20.58 -10.45 -6.25
N ALA A 141 19.69 -9.48 -6.06
CA ALA A 141 19.26 -8.63 -7.15
C ALA A 141 20.43 -7.80 -7.69
N PRO A 142 20.51 -7.57 -9.02
CA PRO A 142 21.45 -6.59 -9.56
C PRO A 142 21.10 -5.23 -8.97
N GLN A 143 22.13 -4.53 -8.50
CA GLN A 143 22.04 -3.19 -7.93
C GLN A 143 21.73 -2.15 -9.01
#